data_AF-M7S4X2-F1
#
_entry.id   AF-M7S4X2-F1
#
_cell.length_a   1.000
_cell.length_b   1.000
_cell.length_c   1.000
_cell.angle_alpha   90.00
_cell.angle_beta   90.00
_cell.angle_gamma   90.00
#
_symmetry.space_group_name_H-M   'P 1'
#
loop_
_entity.id
_entity.type
_entity.pdbx_description
1 polymer ?
#
loop_
_entity_poly.entity_id
_entity_poly.type
_entity_poly.pdbx_seq_one_letter_code
_entity_poly.pdbx_strand_id
1 'polypeptide(L)'
;MAQQIAGNSATSAAAQVGLLLDAGAGLVVVPNVPDISATPMLLEAVITAGLGAAAPPALKAALEALAEGATPDFASRQQAIRKALLAAAATVSSNPFIQQLLVEQLLAGYEAAAGQASALTDDYNRMEEKGLEQHGGNIARADINGLFKEILAHPQAFGLTNTVGMACPPGVSASACSSAMPGFNASQDYLFADHLHPGPQVHTIIAQYIQSIIAAPVQATYLNQSVQSMAQGSRTTLDSRYQQLRQGENPVGSLGMFGGYSGGYQRYDNNEADGNGNHNNLTVGVDYQLNEQVLLGGLIAGSLDKQHPDDNYRYDARGFQATVFSHLRAGQAWLDGDLHYLSAKFSNIQRSITLGALRRVEEGETNGRLWGARLTSGYDFVMMPWLTTGPMLQYAWDYSHVNGYSEKLNTSTSMRFGDQNAHSQVGSAGWRLDLRHSIIHSWAQINYRRQFGDDTYVANGGLKSTALTFSRDGKAQDKNWVDIAIGADFPLSATVSAFAGLAQTAGLSDGNQTRYNVGFSARF
;
A
#
# COMPACT_ATOMS: atom_id res chain seq x y z
N MET A 1 -34.82 10.54 -24.76
CA MET A 1 -34.44 9.16 -25.14
C MET A 1 -33.00 8.85 -24.74
N ALA A 2 -31.97 9.55 -25.23
CA ALA A 2 -30.56 9.28 -24.90
C ALA A 2 -30.25 9.25 -23.38
N GLN A 3 -30.71 10.25 -22.63
CA GLN A 3 -30.51 10.29 -21.17
C GLN A 3 -31.17 9.09 -20.45
N GLN A 4 -32.35 8.67 -20.91
CA GLN A 4 -33.04 7.49 -20.36
C GLN A 4 -32.26 6.20 -20.67
N ILE A 5 -31.67 6.08 -21.86
CA ILE A 5 -30.82 4.94 -22.22
C ILE A 5 -29.57 4.91 -21.33
N ALA A 6 -28.88 6.05 -21.19
CA ALA A 6 -27.70 6.17 -20.33
C ALA A 6 -28.03 5.80 -18.88
N GLY A 7 -29.12 6.34 -18.33
CA GLY A 7 -29.55 6.05 -16.96
C GLY A 7 -29.96 4.60 -16.72
N ASN A 8 -30.71 4.00 -17.65
CA ASN A 8 -31.06 2.58 -17.58
C ASN A 8 -29.82 1.68 -17.65
N SER A 9 -28.87 2.03 -18.52
CA SER A 9 -27.61 1.29 -18.64
C SER A 9 -26.79 1.39 -17.36
N ALA A 10 -26.62 2.59 -16.81
CA ALA A 10 -25.88 2.83 -15.57
C ALA A 10 -26.48 2.09 -14.37
N THR A 11 -27.81 2.10 -14.27
CA THR A 11 -28.53 1.38 -13.20
C THR A 11 -28.37 -0.13 -13.37
N SER A 12 -28.42 -0.64 -14.60
CA SER A 12 -28.22 -2.06 -14.88
C SER A 12 -26.79 -2.51 -14.59
N ALA A 13 -25.79 -1.69 -14.89
CA ALA A 13 -24.40 -1.97 -14.58
C ALA A 13 -24.16 -2.05 -13.06
N ALA A 14 -24.66 -1.08 -12.29
CA ALA A 14 -24.61 -1.12 -10.83
C ALA A 14 -25.32 -2.36 -10.25
N ALA A 15 -26.49 -2.73 -10.81
CA ALA A 15 -27.21 -3.93 -10.39
C ALA A 15 -26.42 -5.22 -10.67
N GLN A 16 -25.70 -5.30 -11.79
CA GLN A 16 -24.82 -6.45 -12.10
C GLN A 16 -23.67 -6.57 -11.11
N VAL A 17 -23.09 -5.45 -10.67
CA VAL A 17 -22.08 -5.44 -9.60
C VAL A 17 -22.68 -5.97 -8.30
N GLY A 18 -23.90 -5.55 -7.95
CA GLY A 18 -24.63 -6.09 -6.80
C GLY A 18 -24.81 -7.61 -6.88
N LEU A 19 -25.22 -8.13 -8.04
CA LEU A 19 -25.36 -9.58 -8.26
C LEU A 19 -24.04 -10.34 -8.06
N LEU A 20 -22.90 -9.77 -8.47
CA LEU A 20 -21.59 -10.40 -8.23
C LEU A 20 -21.26 -10.45 -6.74
N LEU A 21 -21.50 -9.36 -6.02
CA LEU A 21 -21.25 -9.27 -4.57
C LEU A 21 -22.16 -10.23 -3.81
N ASP A 22 -23.45 -10.28 -4.15
CA ASP A 22 -24.42 -11.21 -3.57
C ASP A 22 -24.07 -12.68 -3.85
N ALA A 23 -23.43 -12.96 -4.99
CA ALA A 23 -22.90 -14.28 -5.33
C ALA A 23 -21.59 -14.62 -4.61
N GLY A 24 -21.05 -13.72 -3.79
CA GLY A 24 -19.84 -13.93 -2.99
C GLY A 24 -18.54 -13.50 -3.67
N ALA A 25 -18.58 -12.65 -4.70
CA ALA A 25 -17.37 -12.04 -5.24
C ALA A 25 -16.65 -11.24 -4.15
N GLY A 26 -15.36 -11.55 -3.93
CA GLY A 26 -14.58 -10.95 -2.85
C GLY A 26 -14.32 -9.45 -3.06
N LEU A 27 -13.74 -9.07 -4.21
CA LEU A 27 -13.52 -7.67 -4.62
C LEU A 27 -14.07 -7.50 -6.03
N VAL A 28 -14.87 -6.45 -6.26
CA VAL A 28 -15.33 -6.07 -7.60
C VAL A 28 -14.73 -4.72 -7.99
N VAL A 29 -13.98 -4.71 -9.09
CA VAL A 29 -13.39 -3.49 -9.66
C VAL A 29 -14.36 -2.92 -10.69
N VAL A 30 -14.76 -1.66 -10.51
CA VAL A 30 -15.75 -1.01 -11.36
C VAL A 30 -15.17 0.28 -11.92
N PRO A 31 -14.61 0.26 -13.14
CA PRO A 31 -14.12 1.47 -13.80
C PRO A 31 -15.29 2.36 -14.23
N ASN A 32 -15.18 3.68 -14.01
CA ASN A 32 -16.13 4.63 -14.59
C ASN A 32 -15.84 4.85 -16.09
N VAL A 33 -16.78 5.44 -16.82
CA VAL A 33 -16.69 5.62 -18.27
C VAL A 33 -15.93 6.91 -18.60
N PRO A 34 -14.86 6.86 -19.42
CA PRO A 34 -14.17 8.06 -19.88
C PRO A 34 -15.06 8.91 -20.80
N ASP A 35 -14.86 10.23 -20.79
CA ASP A 35 -15.63 11.18 -21.60
C ASP A 35 -15.54 10.87 -23.11
N ILE A 36 -16.61 10.28 -23.65
CA ILE A 36 -16.68 9.83 -25.04
C ILE A 36 -16.70 10.99 -26.04
N SER A 37 -16.88 12.24 -25.58
CA SER A 37 -16.85 13.43 -26.46
C SER A 37 -15.48 13.65 -27.12
N ALA A 38 -14.42 13.06 -26.57
CA ALA A 38 -13.07 13.16 -27.11
C ALA A 38 -12.73 12.06 -28.13
N THR A 39 -13.65 11.14 -28.43
CA THR A 39 -13.42 10.02 -29.34
C THR A 39 -13.46 10.46 -30.81
N PRO A 40 -12.67 9.82 -31.70
CA PRO A 40 -12.76 10.09 -33.14
C PRO A 40 -14.17 9.88 -33.69
N MET A 41 -14.92 8.89 -33.17
CA MET A 41 -16.30 8.58 -33.54
C MET A 41 -17.22 9.81 -33.58
N LEU A 42 -17.04 10.76 -32.67
CA LEU A 42 -17.87 11.96 -32.64
C LEU A 42 -17.67 12.83 -33.89
N LEU A 43 -16.42 12.98 -34.33
CA LEU A 43 -16.12 13.70 -35.56
C LEU A 43 -16.68 12.97 -36.78
N GLU A 44 -16.58 11.63 -36.81
CA GLU A 44 -17.15 10.80 -37.87
C GLU A 44 -18.67 11.00 -37.99
N ALA A 45 -19.37 11.00 -36.85
CA ALA A 45 -20.81 11.19 -36.78
C ALA A 45 -21.23 12.58 -37.28
N VAL A 46 -20.49 13.63 -36.90
CA VAL A 46 -20.76 15.01 -37.32
C VAL A 46 -20.54 15.21 -38.82
N ILE A 47 -19.45 14.67 -39.37
CA ILE A 47 -19.17 14.72 -40.81
C ILE A 47 -20.26 13.96 -41.59
N THR A 48 -20.63 12.77 -41.12
CA THR A 48 -21.67 11.93 -41.74
C THR A 48 -23.02 12.64 -41.75
N ALA A 49 -23.43 13.20 -40.61
CA ALA A 49 -24.70 13.91 -40.50
C ALA A 49 -24.70 15.24 -41.27
N GLY A 50 -23.60 15.99 -41.24
CA GLY A 50 -23.50 17.32 -41.84
C GLY A 50 -23.36 17.31 -43.37
N LEU A 51 -22.72 16.28 -43.93
CA LEU A 51 -22.42 16.21 -45.38
C LEU A 51 -23.24 15.16 -46.14
N GLY A 52 -23.95 14.27 -45.45
CA GLY A 52 -24.84 13.27 -46.06
C GLY A 52 -24.11 12.40 -47.09
N ALA A 53 -24.60 12.39 -48.34
CA ALA A 53 -24.02 11.60 -49.42
C ALA A 53 -22.56 11.95 -49.76
N ALA A 54 -22.09 13.16 -49.41
CA ALA A 54 -20.71 13.58 -49.62
C ALA A 54 -19.76 13.13 -48.50
N ALA A 55 -20.27 12.50 -47.44
CA ALA A 55 -19.48 12.12 -46.27
C ALA A 55 -18.34 11.11 -46.54
N PRO A 56 -18.47 10.07 -47.40
CA PRO A 56 -17.41 9.05 -47.52
C PRO A 56 -16.01 9.60 -47.91
N PRO A 57 -15.85 10.41 -48.98
CA PRO A 57 -14.54 11.00 -49.30
C PRO A 57 -14.11 12.05 -48.24
N ALA A 58 -15.06 12.79 -47.67
CA ALA A 58 -14.78 13.78 -46.64
C ALA A 58 -14.25 13.16 -45.34
N LEU A 59 -14.82 12.03 -44.92
CA LEU A 59 -14.43 11.28 -43.75
C LEU A 59 -13.01 10.73 -43.89
N LYS A 60 -12.70 10.17 -45.06
CA LYS A 60 -11.34 9.70 -45.38
C LYS A 60 -10.33 10.85 -45.23
N ALA A 61 -10.59 11.99 -45.86
CA ALA A 61 -9.70 13.15 -45.80
C ALA A 61 -9.54 13.70 -44.37
N ALA A 62 -10.62 13.74 -43.57
CA ALA A 62 -10.55 14.16 -42.18
C ALA A 62 -9.71 13.21 -41.32
N LEU A 63 -9.92 11.90 -41.43
CA LEU A 63 -9.19 10.89 -40.65
C LEU A 63 -7.71 10.85 -41.01
N GLU A 64 -7.36 10.99 -42.30
CA GLU A 64 -5.97 11.16 -42.74
C GLU A 64 -5.35 12.41 -42.10
N ALA A 65 -6.04 13.54 -42.10
CA ALA A 65 -5.55 14.79 -41.49
C ALA A 65 -5.37 14.70 -39.97
N LEU A 66 -6.21 13.92 -39.25
CA LEU A 66 -6.04 13.69 -37.81
C LEU A 66 -4.79 12.85 -37.48
N ALA A 67 -4.35 12.01 -38.43
CA ALA A 67 -3.18 11.16 -38.28
C ALA A 67 -1.85 11.89 -38.56
N GLU A 68 -1.86 13.05 -39.22
CA GLU A 68 -0.66 13.73 -39.75
C GLU A 68 0.26 14.41 -38.71
N GLY A 69 -0.16 14.57 -37.45
CA GLY A 69 0.62 15.36 -36.49
C GLY A 69 0.39 15.01 -35.03
N ALA A 70 1.30 15.48 -34.18
CA ALA A 70 1.18 15.35 -32.74
C ALA A 70 0.17 16.34 -32.15
N THR A 71 -0.45 15.97 -31.03
CA THR A 71 -1.34 16.81 -30.23
C THR A 71 -0.84 16.85 -28.78
N PRO A 72 0.27 17.56 -28.50
CA PRO A 72 0.90 17.59 -27.18
C PRO A 72 0.07 18.27 -26.08
N ASP A 73 -1.00 18.98 -26.44
CA ASP A 73 -1.86 19.72 -25.52
C ASP A 73 -3.28 19.90 -26.11
N PHE A 74 -4.16 20.55 -25.34
CA PHE A 74 -5.52 20.82 -25.77
C PHE A 74 -5.60 21.71 -27.02
N ALA A 75 -4.74 22.72 -27.14
CA ALA A 75 -4.80 23.70 -28.24
C ALA A 75 -4.43 23.05 -29.59
N SER A 76 -3.36 22.28 -29.62
CA SER A 76 -2.93 21.49 -30.78
C SER A 76 -3.99 20.45 -31.17
N ARG A 77 -4.64 19.81 -30.19
CA ARG A 77 -5.78 18.90 -30.45
C ARG A 77 -6.93 19.62 -31.15
N GLN A 78 -7.32 20.81 -30.69
CA GLN A 78 -8.37 21.60 -31.35
C GLN A 78 -7.98 22.06 -32.76
N GLN A 79 -6.71 22.42 -32.96
CA GLN A 79 -6.19 22.77 -34.28
C GLN A 79 -6.24 21.57 -35.24
N ALA A 80 -5.90 20.36 -34.77
CA ALA A 80 -5.99 19.13 -35.55
C ALA A 80 -7.43 18.83 -35.99
N ILE A 81 -8.41 19.00 -35.10
CA ILE A 81 -9.85 18.87 -35.43
C ILE A 81 -10.24 19.87 -36.53
N ARG A 82 -9.88 21.15 -36.36
CA ARG A 82 -10.20 22.18 -37.36
C ARG A 82 -9.56 21.88 -38.72
N LYS A 83 -8.31 21.39 -38.73
CA LYS A 83 -7.62 20.97 -39.95
C LYS A 83 -8.32 19.79 -40.63
N ALA A 84 -8.77 18.80 -39.85
CA ALA A 84 -9.52 17.67 -40.35
C ALA A 84 -10.86 18.08 -40.97
N LEU A 85 -11.60 18.99 -40.34
CA LEU A 85 -12.83 19.54 -40.89
C LEU A 85 -12.59 20.33 -42.18
N LEU A 86 -11.47 21.06 -42.27
CA LEU A 86 -11.08 21.74 -43.51
C LEU A 86 -10.76 20.75 -44.63
N ALA A 87 -10.03 19.67 -44.32
CA ALA A 87 -9.76 18.60 -45.28
C ALA A 87 -11.06 17.94 -45.79
N ALA A 88 -12.01 17.67 -44.89
CA ALA A 88 -13.35 17.22 -45.26
C ALA A 88 -14.06 18.20 -46.19
N ALA A 89 -14.12 19.48 -45.83
CA ALA A 89 -14.78 20.52 -46.63
C ALA A 89 -14.16 20.69 -48.03
N ALA A 90 -12.84 20.51 -48.15
CA ALA A 90 -12.14 20.58 -49.43
C ALA A 90 -12.54 19.46 -50.41
N THR A 91 -13.06 18.33 -49.93
CA THR A 91 -13.62 17.28 -50.79
C THR A 91 -14.99 17.64 -51.38
N VAL A 92 -15.70 18.58 -50.76
CA VAL A 92 -17.05 19.01 -51.17
C VAL A 92 -16.98 20.19 -52.13
N SER A 93 -16.05 21.12 -51.94
CA SER A 93 -15.91 22.32 -52.77
C SER A 93 -14.47 22.81 -52.82
N SER A 94 -14.04 23.30 -53.99
CA SER A 94 -12.76 23.98 -54.17
C SER A 94 -12.81 25.49 -53.86
N ASN A 95 -14.00 26.04 -53.58
CA ASN A 95 -14.17 27.46 -53.27
C ASN A 95 -13.83 27.73 -51.79
N PRO A 96 -12.83 28.57 -51.47
CA PRO A 96 -12.42 28.82 -50.08
C PRO A 96 -13.53 29.37 -49.18
N PHE A 97 -14.45 30.17 -49.73
CA PHE A 97 -15.58 30.71 -48.96
C PHE A 97 -16.56 29.61 -48.57
N ILE A 98 -16.86 28.68 -49.50
CA ILE A 98 -17.73 27.53 -49.22
C ILE A 98 -17.05 26.58 -48.22
N GLN A 99 -15.74 26.35 -48.35
CA GLN A 99 -15.00 25.54 -47.38
C GLN A 99 -15.08 26.11 -45.97
N GLN A 100 -14.88 27.43 -45.83
CA GLN A 100 -14.96 28.09 -44.53
C GLN A 100 -16.36 27.97 -43.90
N LEU A 101 -17.42 28.19 -44.68
CA LEU A 101 -18.80 28.01 -44.20
C LEU A 101 -19.07 26.57 -43.73
N LEU A 102 -18.60 25.57 -44.48
CA LEU A 102 -18.73 24.16 -44.10
C LEU A 102 -17.95 23.85 -42.83
N VAL A 103 -16.74 24.37 -42.68
CA VAL A 103 -15.92 24.18 -41.47
C VAL A 103 -16.62 24.80 -40.26
N GLU A 104 -17.14 26.02 -40.36
CA GLU A 104 -17.85 26.69 -39.26
C GLU A 104 -19.11 25.91 -38.87
N GLN A 105 -19.89 25.42 -39.84
CA GLN A 105 -21.06 24.60 -39.60
C GLN A 105 -20.71 23.27 -38.91
N LEU A 106 -19.71 22.55 -39.43
CA LEU A 106 -19.28 21.26 -38.88
C LEU A 106 -18.65 21.42 -37.49
N LEU A 107 -17.89 22.48 -37.26
CA LEU A 107 -17.28 22.76 -35.96
C LEU A 107 -18.35 23.07 -34.90
N ALA A 108 -19.34 23.89 -35.24
CA ALA A 108 -20.47 24.15 -34.34
C ALA A 108 -21.27 22.87 -34.04
N GLY A 109 -21.46 22.00 -35.04
CA GLY A 109 -22.06 20.68 -34.87
C GLY A 109 -21.24 19.77 -33.95
N TYR A 110 -19.91 19.77 -34.11
CA TYR A 110 -18.99 19.01 -33.28
C TYR A 110 -19.01 19.49 -31.82
N GLU A 111 -18.94 20.79 -31.57
CA GLU A 111 -18.99 21.36 -30.22
C GLU A 111 -20.32 21.05 -29.52
N ALA A 112 -21.44 21.17 -30.22
CA ALA A 112 -22.76 20.82 -29.68
C ALA A 112 -22.88 19.33 -29.37
N ALA A 113 -22.41 18.46 -30.28
CA ALA A 113 -22.42 17.01 -30.07
C ALA A 113 -21.47 16.60 -28.93
N ALA A 114 -20.31 17.24 -28.81
CA ALA A 114 -19.33 17.00 -27.75
C ALA A 114 -19.92 17.37 -26.38
N GLY A 115 -20.57 18.52 -26.28
CA GLY A 115 -21.24 18.94 -25.05
C GLY A 115 -22.33 17.95 -24.61
N GLN A 116 -23.14 17.45 -25.55
CA GLN A 116 -24.16 16.44 -25.25
C GLN A 116 -23.56 15.10 -24.83
N ALA A 117 -22.53 14.62 -25.53
CA ALA A 117 -21.86 13.36 -25.23
C ALA A 117 -21.16 13.38 -23.86
N SER A 118 -20.51 14.50 -23.53
CA SER A 118 -19.88 14.72 -22.21
C SER A 118 -20.94 14.73 -21.10
N ALA A 119 -22.05 15.45 -21.29
CA ALA A 119 -23.15 15.48 -20.33
C ALA A 119 -23.79 14.11 -20.10
N LEU A 120 -23.94 13.29 -21.14
CA LEU A 120 -24.44 11.92 -21.02
C LEU A 120 -23.45 10.99 -20.30
N THR A 121 -22.14 11.16 -20.54
CA THR A 121 -21.10 10.41 -19.82
C THR A 121 -21.11 10.75 -18.33
N ASP A 122 -21.21 12.02 -18.00
CA ASP A 122 -21.31 12.47 -16.60
C ASP A 122 -22.60 11.95 -15.95
N ASP A 123 -23.73 11.95 -16.67
CA ASP A 123 -24.99 11.39 -16.14
C ASP A 123 -24.90 9.89 -15.90
N TYR A 124 -24.32 9.12 -16.84
CA TYR A 124 -24.06 7.69 -16.68
C TYR A 124 -23.22 7.43 -15.42
N ASN A 125 -22.06 8.09 -15.31
CA ASN A 125 -21.13 7.87 -14.21
C ASN A 125 -21.74 8.20 -12.85
N ARG A 126 -22.49 9.30 -12.74
CA ARG A 126 -23.20 9.67 -11.50
C ARG A 126 -24.28 8.66 -11.12
N MET A 127 -25.06 8.18 -12.10
CA MET A 127 -26.13 7.22 -11.83
C MET A 127 -25.60 5.86 -11.42
N GLU A 128 -24.53 5.40 -12.07
CA GLU A 128 -23.84 4.16 -11.70
C GLU A 128 -23.23 4.28 -10.31
N GLU A 129 -22.53 5.38 -10.01
CA GLU A 129 -21.96 5.67 -8.69
C GLU A 129 -23.02 5.57 -7.59
N LYS A 130 -24.15 6.25 -7.78
CA LYS A 130 -25.27 6.22 -6.83
C LYS A 130 -25.80 4.80 -6.60
N GLY A 131 -25.92 4.01 -7.67
CA GLY A 131 -26.36 2.62 -7.56
C GLY A 131 -25.37 1.75 -6.79
N LEU A 132 -24.07 1.92 -7.04
CA LEU A 132 -23.00 1.22 -6.32
C LEU A 132 -22.97 1.62 -4.84
N GLU A 133 -23.08 2.92 -4.52
CA GLU A 133 -23.13 3.43 -3.14
C GLU A 133 -24.34 2.92 -2.36
N GLN A 134 -25.50 2.80 -3.03
CA GLN A 134 -26.73 2.28 -2.40
C GLN A 134 -26.62 0.81 -2.04
N HIS A 135 -25.95 0.00 -2.86
CA HIS A 135 -25.70 -1.40 -2.57
C HIS A 135 -24.62 -1.58 -1.50
N GLY A 136 -23.52 -0.84 -1.63
CA GLY A 136 -22.31 -1.03 -0.83
C GLY A 136 -21.61 -2.35 -1.14
N GLY A 137 -20.68 -2.74 -0.26
CA GLY A 137 -19.84 -3.94 -0.45
C GLY A 137 -18.41 -3.59 -0.84
N ASN A 138 -17.64 -4.62 -1.20
CA ASN A 138 -16.21 -4.49 -1.44
C ASN A 138 -15.91 -4.04 -2.88
N ILE A 139 -16.07 -2.74 -3.14
CA ILE A 139 -16.05 -2.16 -4.50
C ILE A 139 -14.85 -1.23 -4.67
N ALA A 140 -13.95 -1.59 -5.59
CA ALA A 140 -12.90 -0.69 -6.06
C ALA A 140 -13.39 0.12 -7.26
N ARG A 141 -13.93 1.32 -7.01
CA ARG A 141 -14.34 2.26 -8.06
C ARG A 141 -13.10 2.95 -8.64
N ALA A 142 -12.80 2.69 -9.91
CA ALA A 142 -11.64 3.25 -10.59
C ALA A 142 -12.06 4.48 -11.42
N ASP A 143 -11.39 5.62 -11.23
CA ASP A 143 -11.69 6.89 -11.90
C ASP A 143 -10.94 7.03 -13.24
N ILE A 144 -11.32 6.18 -14.19
CA ILE A 144 -10.81 6.19 -15.56
C ILE A 144 -11.11 7.51 -16.26
N ASN A 145 -12.25 8.15 -16.00
CA ASN A 145 -12.61 9.44 -16.57
C ASN A 145 -11.71 10.56 -16.05
N GLY A 146 -11.41 10.57 -14.74
CA GLY A 146 -10.42 11.47 -14.15
C GLY A 146 -9.04 11.28 -14.78
N LEU A 147 -8.57 10.03 -14.88
CA LEU A 147 -7.30 9.70 -15.53
C LEU A 147 -7.29 10.11 -17.02
N PHE A 148 -8.39 9.91 -17.73
CA PHE A 148 -8.55 10.29 -19.13
C PHE A 148 -8.47 11.80 -19.33
N LYS A 149 -9.08 12.58 -18.43
CA LYS A 149 -8.97 14.06 -18.44
C LYS A 149 -7.54 14.52 -18.18
N GLU A 150 -6.81 13.84 -17.29
CA GLU A 150 -5.37 14.10 -17.07
C GLU A 150 -4.54 13.79 -18.32
N ILE A 151 -4.82 12.67 -19.01
CA ILE A 151 -4.16 12.30 -20.26
C ILE A 151 -4.40 13.36 -21.34
N LEU A 152 -5.64 13.83 -21.52
CA LEU A 152 -5.95 14.87 -22.51
C LEU A 152 -5.27 16.20 -22.20
N ALA A 153 -5.12 16.54 -20.91
CA ALA A 153 -4.44 17.76 -20.48
C ALA A 153 -2.92 17.70 -20.70
N HIS A 154 -2.30 16.53 -20.47
CA HIS A 154 -0.84 16.35 -20.56
C HIS A 154 -0.43 15.03 -21.25
N PRO A 155 -0.74 14.83 -22.55
CA PRO A 155 -0.55 13.55 -23.24
C PRO A 155 0.90 13.03 -23.21
N GLN A 156 1.86 13.94 -23.43
CA GLN A 156 3.28 13.60 -23.48
C GLN A 156 3.81 13.07 -22.14
N ALA A 157 3.24 13.50 -21.01
CA ALA A 157 3.64 13.01 -19.70
C ALA A 157 3.36 11.50 -19.56
N PHE A 158 2.28 11.02 -20.19
CA PHE A 158 1.91 9.60 -20.23
C PHE A 158 2.59 8.84 -21.39
N GLY A 159 3.34 9.56 -22.23
CA GLY A 159 4.04 9.03 -23.41
C GLY A 159 3.18 8.95 -24.67
N LEU A 160 2.08 9.70 -24.75
CA LEU A 160 1.24 9.77 -25.96
C LEU A 160 1.61 10.98 -26.80
N THR A 161 1.58 10.82 -28.12
CA THR A 161 1.89 11.91 -29.06
C THR A 161 0.66 12.37 -29.84
N ASN A 162 -0.38 11.56 -30.01
CA ASN A 162 -1.62 11.95 -30.70
C ASN A 162 -2.87 11.47 -29.94
N THR A 163 -3.79 12.38 -29.64
CA THR A 163 -4.99 12.16 -28.81
C THR A 163 -6.31 12.35 -29.56
N VAL A 164 -6.28 12.36 -30.88
CA VAL A 164 -7.47 12.64 -31.71
C VAL A 164 -7.57 11.74 -32.94
N GLY A 165 -6.45 11.32 -33.50
CA GLY A 165 -6.38 10.28 -34.53
C GLY A 165 -6.41 8.88 -33.93
N MET A 166 -6.27 7.89 -34.80
CA MET A 166 -6.30 6.48 -34.44
C MET A 166 -5.27 5.67 -35.26
N ALA A 167 -4.79 4.58 -34.68
CA ALA A 167 -3.75 3.75 -35.29
C ALA A 167 -4.30 2.81 -36.38
N CYS A 168 -5.51 2.29 -36.21
CA CYS A 168 -6.13 1.36 -37.14
C CYS A 168 -6.67 2.08 -38.39
N PRO A 169 -6.71 1.39 -39.55
CA PRO A 169 -7.30 1.97 -40.75
C PRO A 169 -8.76 2.39 -40.51
N PRO A 170 -9.23 3.48 -41.14
CA PRO A 170 -10.63 3.89 -41.10
C PRO A 170 -11.62 2.75 -41.39
N GLY A 171 -12.62 2.59 -40.52
CA GLY A 171 -13.64 1.55 -40.63
C GLY A 171 -13.22 0.16 -40.14
N VAL A 172 -11.98 -0.02 -39.67
CA VAL A 172 -11.50 -1.28 -39.07
C VAL A 172 -11.56 -1.16 -37.56
N SER A 173 -12.34 -2.03 -36.92
CA SER A 173 -12.37 -2.14 -35.45
C SER A 173 -11.03 -2.60 -34.90
N ALA A 174 -10.65 -2.11 -33.71
CA ALA A 174 -9.48 -2.55 -32.97
C ALA A 174 -9.44 -4.08 -32.76
N SER A 175 -10.60 -4.73 -32.65
CA SER A 175 -10.70 -6.20 -32.53
C SER A 175 -10.25 -6.98 -33.78
N ALA A 176 -10.32 -6.35 -34.96
CA ALA A 176 -9.91 -6.93 -36.24
C ALA A 176 -8.59 -6.33 -36.77
N CYS A 177 -8.02 -5.39 -36.03
CA CYS A 177 -6.83 -4.64 -36.40
C CYS A 177 -5.56 -5.27 -35.80
N SER A 178 -4.45 -5.19 -36.54
CA SER A 178 -3.13 -5.65 -36.09
C SER A 178 -2.07 -4.69 -36.62
N SER A 179 -0.94 -4.58 -35.90
CA SER A 179 0.20 -3.77 -36.32
C SER A 179 0.83 -4.22 -37.65
N ALA A 180 0.54 -5.44 -38.10
CA ALA A 180 0.97 -5.96 -39.40
C ALA A 180 -0.02 -5.65 -40.55
N MET A 181 -1.19 -5.06 -40.25
CA MET A 181 -2.22 -4.80 -41.25
C MET A 181 -1.80 -3.65 -42.20
N PRO A 182 -2.03 -3.76 -43.52
CA PRO A 182 -1.84 -2.65 -44.43
C PRO A 182 -2.64 -1.41 -44.00
N GLY A 183 -1.98 -0.27 -43.90
CA GLY A 183 -2.59 0.99 -43.47
C GLY A 183 -2.63 1.21 -41.95
N PHE A 184 -2.10 0.27 -41.15
CA PHE A 184 -1.86 0.53 -39.73
C PHE A 184 -0.84 1.67 -39.58
N ASN A 185 -1.17 2.67 -38.78
CA ASN A 185 -0.33 3.83 -38.57
C ASN A 185 0.48 3.68 -37.26
N ALA A 186 1.77 3.40 -37.42
CA ALA A 186 2.72 3.31 -36.31
C ALA A 186 3.59 4.58 -36.12
N SER A 187 3.23 5.69 -36.76
CA SER A 187 4.05 6.92 -36.74
C SER A 187 3.90 7.76 -35.46
N GLN A 188 2.89 7.46 -34.64
CA GLN A 188 2.56 8.16 -33.41
C GLN A 188 2.12 7.17 -32.33
N ASP A 189 2.23 7.58 -31.08
CA ASP A 189 1.66 6.89 -29.93
C ASP A 189 0.23 7.43 -29.71
N TYR A 190 -0.75 6.69 -30.24
CA TYR A 190 -2.15 7.11 -30.28
C TYR A 190 -2.90 6.80 -28.98
N LEU A 191 -3.73 7.75 -28.53
CA LEU A 191 -4.72 7.55 -27.48
C LEU A 191 -5.76 6.49 -27.87
N PHE A 192 -6.10 6.42 -29.16
CA PHE A 192 -7.14 5.53 -29.68
C PHE A 192 -6.56 4.53 -30.68
N ALA A 193 -6.99 3.26 -30.57
CA ALA A 193 -6.68 2.23 -31.56
C ALA A 193 -7.59 2.37 -32.78
N ASP A 194 -8.90 2.47 -32.56
CA ASP A 194 -9.92 2.74 -33.58
C ASP A 194 -10.71 4.01 -33.21
N HIS A 195 -11.92 4.19 -33.74
CA HIS A 195 -12.69 5.42 -33.49
C HIS A 195 -13.25 5.58 -32.06
N LEU A 196 -13.06 4.58 -31.18
CA LEU A 196 -13.65 4.56 -29.83
C LEU A 196 -12.70 3.98 -28.78
N HIS A 197 -12.03 2.87 -29.10
CA HIS A 197 -11.29 2.07 -28.13
C HIS A 197 -9.88 2.61 -27.88
N PRO A 198 -9.37 2.50 -26.65
CA PRO A 198 -8.01 2.93 -26.31
C PRO A 198 -6.92 2.23 -27.12
N GLY A 199 -5.81 2.94 -27.36
CA GLY A 199 -4.59 2.36 -27.91
C GLY A 199 -3.91 1.37 -26.95
N PRO A 200 -2.98 0.51 -27.43
CA PRO A 200 -2.27 -0.46 -26.59
C PRO A 200 -1.57 0.17 -25.37
N GLN A 201 -0.91 1.32 -25.54
CA GLN A 201 -0.26 2.03 -24.44
C GLN A 201 -1.27 2.53 -23.40
N VAL A 202 -2.46 2.93 -23.83
CA VAL A 202 -3.51 3.41 -22.93
C VAL A 202 -4.12 2.25 -22.14
N HIS A 203 -4.25 1.06 -22.76
CA HIS A 203 -4.58 -0.16 -22.02
C HIS A 203 -3.52 -0.49 -20.95
N THR A 204 -2.23 -0.33 -21.25
CA THR A 204 -1.16 -0.47 -20.25
C THR A 204 -1.32 0.53 -19.11
N ILE A 205 -1.60 1.80 -19.42
CA ILE A 205 -1.84 2.85 -18.41
C ILE A 205 -3.04 2.50 -17.53
N ILE A 206 -4.15 2.04 -18.12
CA ILE A 206 -5.36 1.63 -17.38
C ILE A 206 -5.05 0.43 -16.46
N ALA A 207 -4.30 -0.55 -16.94
CA ALA A 207 -3.91 -1.71 -16.14
C ALA A 207 -3.04 -1.29 -14.95
N GLN A 208 -2.00 -0.48 -15.18
CA GLN A 208 -1.12 0.03 -14.13
C GLN A 208 -1.89 0.89 -13.12
N TYR A 209 -2.82 1.72 -13.60
CA TYR A 209 -3.71 2.51 -12.76
C TYR A 209 -4.55 1.64 -11.82
N ILE A 210 -5.26 0.65 -12.37
CA ILE A 210 -6.10 -0.27 -11.58
C ILE A 210 -5.25 -1.07 -10.59
N GLN A 211 -4.10 -1.59 -11.02
CA GLN A 211 -3.16 -2.29 -10.13
C GLN A 211 -2.72 -1.39 -8.96
N SER A 212 -2.42 -0.13 -9.24
CA SER A 212 -2.00 0.83 -8.20
C SER A 212 -3.06 1.12 -7.15
N ILE A 213 -4.34 1.03 -7.54
CA ILE A 213 -5.48 1.20 -6.63
C ILE A 213 -5.62 -0.05 -5.77
N ILE A 214 -5.66 -1.23 -6.39
CA ILE A 214 -5.92 -2.51 -5.69
C ILE A 214 -4.78 -2.87 -4.72
N ALA A 215 -3.53 -2.53 -5.06
CA ALA A 215 -2.37 -2.78 -4.21
C ALA A 215 -2.30 -1.82 -3.00
N ALA A 216 -2.87 -0.61 -3.11
CA ALA A 216 -2.65 0.45 -2.13
C ALA A 216 -3.10 0.11 -0.70
N PRO A 217 -4.27 -0.51 -0.44
CA PRO A 217 -4.63 -0.89 0.92
C PRO A 217 -3.66 -1.92 1.50
N VAL A 218 -3.19 -2.90 0.70
CA VAL A 218 -2.18 -3.88 1.15
C VAL A 218 -0.90 -3.17 1.57
N GLN A 219 -0.41 -2.21 0.79
CA GLN A 219 0.76 -1.40 1.13
C GLN A 219 0.54 -0.62 2.45
N ALA A 220 -0.66 -0.09 2.68
CA ALA A 220 -0.97 0.64 3.91
C ALA A 220 -0.86 -0.24 5.17
N THR A 221 -1.02 -1.57 5.06
CA THR A 221 -0.91 -2.51 6.20
C THR A 221 0.49 -2.53 6.84
N TYR A 222 1.54 -2.21 6.08
CA TYR A 222 2.91 -2.18 6.59
C TYR A 222 3.11 -1.16 7.71
N LEU A 223 2.29 -0.10 7.76
CA LEU A 223 2.33 0.87 8.86
C LEU A 223 2.08 0.16 10.20
N ASN A 224 1.06 -0.70 10.27
CA ASN A 224 0.72 -1.41 11.50
C ASN A 224 1.76 -2.50 11.85
N GLN A 225 2.31 -3.19 10.84
CA GLN A 225 3.43 -4.12 11.03
C GLN A 225 4.65 -3.41 11.65
N SER A 226 4.93 -2.17 11.22
CA SER A 226 6.02 -1.37 11.78
C SER A 226 5.82 -1.05 13.25
N VAL A 227 4.59 -0.76 13.69
CA VAL A 227 4.28 -0.54 15.12
C VAL A 227 4.64 -1.78 15.95
N GLN A 228 4.26 -2.97 15.48
CA GLN A 228 4.55 -4.23 16.16
C GLN A 228 6.06 -4.50 16.24
N SER A 229 6.78 -4.24 15.15
CA SER A 229 8.23 -4.40 15.06
C SER A 229 8.99 -3.50 16.06
N MET A 230 8.56 -2.24 16.23
CA MET A 230 9.14 -1.33 17.24
C MET A 230 9.00 -1.85 18.68
N ALA A 231 7.83 -2.43 19.01
CA ALA A 231 7.58 -3.01 20.33
C ALA A 231 8.43 -4.26 20.60
N GLN A 232 8.72 -5.07 19.57
CA GLN A 232 9.63 -6.20 19.68
C GLN A 232 11.10 -5.79 19.95
N GLY A 233 11.53 -4.63 19.44
CA GLY A 233 12.87 -4.10 19.69
C GLY A 233 13.17 -3.90 21.19
N SER A 234 12.35 -3.10 21.87
CA SER A 234 12.53 -2.81 23.29
C SER A 234 12.38 -4.04 24.18
N ARG A 235 11.47 -4.97 23.83
CA ARG A 235 11.34 -6.29 24.49
C ARG A 235 12.62 -7.11 24.43
N THR A 236 13.35 -7.06 23.31
CA THR A 236 14.62 -7.80 23.17
C THR A 236 15.66 -7.27 24.18
N THR A 237 15.72 -5.94 24.38
CA THR A 237 16.58 -5.34 25.41
C THR A 237 16.12 -5.69 26.83
N LEU A 238 14.81 -5.65 27.09
CA LEU A 238 14.25 -6.05 28.39
C LEU A 238 14.49 -7.53 28.69
N ASP A 239 14.44 -8.41 27.69
CA ASP A 239 14.74 -9.84 27.87
C ASP A 239 16.18 -10.07 28.34
N SER A 240 17.15 -9.34 27.78
CA SER A 240 18.53 -9.38 28.30
C SER A 240 18.62 -8.85 29.72
N ARG A 241 17.89 -7.78 30.07
CA ARG A 241 17.86 -7.29 31.45
C ARG A 241 17.28 -8.35 32.40
N TYR A 242 16.20 -9.03 32.03
CA TYR A 242 15.67 -10.14 32.81
C TYR A 242 16.68 -11.29 32.96
N GLN A 243 17.52 -11.56 31.96
CA GLN A 243 18.60 -12.55 32.10
C GLN A 243 19.62 -12.12 33.16
N GLN A 244 20.05 -10.87 33.12
CA GLN A 244 20.97 -10.33 34.13
C GLN A 244 20.38 -10.41 35.54
N LEU A 245 19.07 -10.14 35.69
CA LEU A 245 18.39 -10.23 36.99
C LEU A 245 18.26 -11.67 37.48
N ARG A 246 18.12 -12.66 36.59
CA ARG A 246 18.14 -14.09 36.95
C ARG A 246 19.52 -14.58 37.36
N GLN A 247 20.57 -14.05 36.75
CA GLN A 247 21.94 -14.50 36.97
C GLN A 247 22.68 -13.72 38.06
N GLY A 248 22.35 -12.45 38.27
CA GLY A 248 22.96 -11.60 39.29
C GLY A 248 22.31 -11.74 40.66
N GLU A 249 23.10 -11.54 41.71
CA GLU A 249 22.55 -11.18 43.01
C GLU A 249 22.06 -9.73 42.96
N ASN A 250 20.86 -9.43 43.44
CA ASN A 250 20.36 -8.06 43.59
C ASN A 250 19.95 -7.85 45.05
N PRO A 251 20.80 -7.21 45.87
CA PRO A 251 20.48 -6.90 47.26
C PRO A 251 19.20 -6.06 47.35
N VAL A 252 18.41 -6.29 48.40
CA VAL A 252 17.24 -5.46 48.69
C VAL A 252 17.64 -4.00 48.79
N GLY A 253 16.90 -3.14 48.08
CA GLY A 253 17.17 -1.70 48.01
C GLY A 253 18.15 -1.27 46.92
N SER A 254 18.72 -2.19 46.14
CA SER A 254 19.61 -1.82 45.04
C SER A 254 18.85 -1.14 43.91
N LEU A 255 19.43 -0.08 43.34
CA LEU A 255 18.92 0.58 42.14
C LEU A 255 19.71 0.10 40.92
N GLY A 256 19.03 -0.48 39.95
CA GLY A 256 19.57 -0.83 38.65
C GLY A 256 19.27 0.22 37.60
N MET A 257 20.21 0.42 36.69
CA MET A 257 20.02 1.16 35.45
C MET A 257 20.53 0.31 34.29
N PHE A 258 19.85 0.34 33.15
CA PHE A 258 20.30 -0.36 31.95
C PHE A 258 19.95 0.43 30.70
N GLY A 259 20.69 0.17 29.64
CA GLY A 259 20.41 0.72 28.33
C GLY A 259 21.00 -0.13 27.24
N GLY A 260 20.35 -0.15 26.09
CA GLY A 260 20.78 -0.99 24.98
C GLY A 260 20.21 -0.54 23.65
N TYR A 261 20.92 -0.94 22.61
CA TYR A 261 20.48 -0.85 21.24
C TYR A 261 19.99 -2.22 20.80
N SER A 262 18.85 -2.25 20.12
CA SER A 262 18.35 -3.44 19.45
C SER A 262 18.05 -3.14 17.99
N GLY A 263 18.27 -4.12 17.14
CA GLY A 263 17.96 -4.05 15.74
C GLY A 263 17.41 -5.38 15.23
N GLY A 264 16.72 -5.33 14.12
CA GLY A 264 16.30 -6.53 13.43
C GLY A 264 16.11 -6.30 11.95
N TYR A 265 16.21 -7.41 11.22
CA TYR A 265 15.97 -7.48 9.79
C TYR A 265 14.82 -8.46 9.55
N GLN A 266 13.82 -8.00 8.80
CA GLN A 266 12.72 -8.81 8.32
C GLN A 266 12.61 -8.68 6.81
N ARG A 267 12.56 -9.81 6.11
CA ARG A 267 12.19 -9.84 4.70
C ARG A 267 10.67 -9.97 4.63
N TYR A 268 10.04 -9.22 3.73
CA TYR A 268 8.64 -9.35 3.38
C TYR A 268 8.60 -10.06 2.03
N ASP A 269 8.23 -11.32 1.99
CA ASP A 269 7.94 -12.03 0.74
C ASP A 269 6.42 -11.94 0.51
N ASN A 270 5.98 -11.16 -0.47
CA ASN A 270 4.58 -11.12 -0.88
C ASN A 270 4.46 -11.52 -2.36
N ASN A 271 3.37 -12.21 -2.73
CA ASN A 271 3.05 -12.64 -4.11
C ASN A 271 2.99 -11.50 -5.16
N GLU A 272 3.13 -10.23 -4.74
CA GLU A 272 3.07 -9.04 -5.58
C GLU A 272 4.40 -8.25 -5.60
N ALA A 273 5.26 -8.35 -4.56
CA ALA A 273 6.61 -7.76 -4.51
C ALA A 273 7.43 -8.25 -3.28
N ASP A 274 8.76 -8.34 -3.45
CA ASP A 274 9.72 -8.59 -2.37
C ASP A 274 10.09 -7.26 -1.66
N GLY A 275 10.03 -7.23 -0.34
CA GLY A 275 10.39 -6.09 0.49
C GLY A 275 11.35 -6.43 1.62
N ASN A 276 11.94 -5.41 2.24
CA ASN A 276 12.64 -5.58 3.51
C ASN A 276 12.32 -4.45 4.50
N GLY A 277 12.37 -4.79 5.77
CA GLY A 277 12.20 -3.86 6.87
C GLY A 277 13.33 -4.02 7.86
N ASN A 278 13.92 -2.90 8.24
CA ASN A 278 14.81 -2.84 9.39
C ASN A 278 14.06 -2.12 10.50
N HIS A 279 14.21 -2.58 11.73
CA HIS A 279 13.76 -1.82 12.89
C HIS A 279 14.93 -1.60 13.81
N ASN A 280 15.00 -0.41 14.41
CA ASN A 280 16.06 -0.04 15.32
C ASN A 280 15.43 0.63 16.54
N ASN A 281 15.93 0.29 17.72
CA ASN A 281 15.40 0.81 18.96
C ASN A 281 16.53 1.07 19.97
N LEU A 282 16.52 2.25 20.56
CA LEU A 282 17.35 2.61 21.70
C LEU A 282 16.48 2.60 22.96
N THR A 283 16.84 1.76 23.92
CA THR A 283 16.12 1.56 25.19
C THR A 283 16.96 2.02 26.36
N VAL A 284 16.32 2.68 27.34
CA VAL A 284 16.90 3.00 28.65
C VAL A 284 15.88 2.67 29.73
N GLY A 285 16.31 2.02 30.80
CA GLY A 285 15.45 1.66 31.91
C GLY A 285 16.13 1.70 33.25
N VAL A 286 15.30 1.67 34.28
CA VAL A 286 15.68 1.63 35.68
C VAL A 286 14.85 0.59 36.41
N ASP A 287 15.43 -0.01 37.45
CA ASP A 287 14.75 -1.00 38.28
C ASP A 287 15.19 -0.89 39.74
N TYR A 288 14.33 -1.34 40.64
CA TYR A 288 14.53 -1.29 42.07
C TYR A 288 14.15 -2.62 42.70
N GLN A 289 15.08 -3.20 43.47
CA GLN A 289 14.86 -4.44 44.21
C GLN A 289 14.03 -4.14 45.47
N LEU A 290 12.72 -4.39 45.41
CA LEU A 290 11.77 -4.05 46.48
C LEU A 290 11.95 -4.92 47.72
N ASN A 291 12.16 -6.22 47.53
CA ASN A 291 12.43 -7.21 48.58
C ASN A 291 13.23 -8.38 47.98
N GLU A 292 13.45 -9.45 48.73
CA GLU A 292 14.26 -10.61 48.27
C GLU A 292 13.70 -11.32 47.03
N GLN A 293 12.40 -11.16 46.73
CA GLN A 293 11.71 -11.87 45.66
C GLN A 293 11.29 -10.97 44.51
N VAL A 294 10.97 -9.70 44.78
CA VAL A 294 10.30 -8.81 43.83
C VAL A 294 11.18 -7.63 43.46
N LEU A 295 11.30 -7.40 42.15
CA LEU A 295 11.86 -6.22 41.54
C LEU A 295 10.80 -5.55 40.65
N LEU A 296 10.81 -4.22 40.67
CA LEU A 296 9.95 -3.38 39.83
C LEU A 296 10.82 -2.43 39.03
N GLY A 297 10.44 -2.16 37.79
CA GLY A 297 11.18 -1.25 36.94
C GLY A 297 10.32 -0.60 35.88
N GLY A 298 10.94 0.36 35.20
CA GLY A 298 10.37 1.05 34.07
C GLY A 298 11.44 1.32 33.01
N LEU A 299 11.02 1.35 31.76
CA LEU A 299 11.88 1.73 30.64
C LEU A 299 11.14 2.64 29.68
N ILE A 300 11.95 3.38 28.92
CA ILE A 300 11.53 4.11 27.73
C ILE A 300 12.36 3.64 26.54
N ALA A 301 11.75 3.68 25.37
CA ALA A 301 12.36 3.24 24.12
C ALA A 301 12.04 4.22 22.99
N GLY A 302 13.00 4.46 22.12
CA GLY A 302 12.85 5.31 20.93
C GLY A 302 13.24 4.56 19.66
N SER A 303 12.42 4.67 18.63
CA SER A 303 12.66 4.10 17.30
C SER A 303 12.63 5.16 16.22
N LEU A 304 13.56 5.08 15.27
CA LEU A 304 13.68 5.98 14.13
C LEU A 304 14.09 5.15 12.91
N ASP A 305 13.11 4.83 12.07
CA ASP A 305 13.29 3.91 10.94
C ASP A 305 12.82 4.54 9.62
N LYS A 306 13.49 4.19 8.53
CA LYS A 306 13.08 4.49 7.16
C LYS A 306 12.70 3.19 6.47
N GLN A 307 11.41 2.97 6.26
CA GLN A 307 10.87 1.70 5.79
C GLN A 307 10.69 1.72 4.27
N HIS A 308 11.09 0.61 3.62
CA HIS A 308 10.91 0.35 2.19
C HIS A 308 10.36 -1.08 2.00
N PRO A 309 9.13 -1.36 2.49
CA PRO A 309 8.56 -2.70 2.45
C PRO A 309 8.11 -3.12 1.04
N ASP A 310 8.14 -2.22 0.05
CA ASP A 310 7.83 -2.49 -1.35
C ASP A 310 8.53 -1.44 -2.23
N ASP A 311 8.88 -1.78 -3.48
CA ASP A 311 9.56 -0.88 -4.43
C ASP A 311 8.75 0.40 -4.69
N ASN A 312 7.42 0.31 -4.54
CA ASN A 312 6.48 1.39 -4.80
C ASN A 312 5.90 2.00 -3.51
N TYR A 313 6.39 1.62 -2.33
CA TYR A 313 5.88 2.15 -1.06
C TYR A 313 6.98 2.34 -0.01
N ARG A 314 7.08 3.56 0.53
CA ARG A 314 8.06 3.91 1.57
C ARG A 314 7.51 4.90 2.57
N TYR A 315 8.08 4.94 3.77
CA TYR A 315 7.70 5.90 4.82
C TYR A 315 8.77 6.06 5.90
N ASP A 316 8.73 7.18 6.60
CA ASP A 316 9.50 7.39 7.83
C ASP A 316 8.64 7.01 9.05
N ALA A 317 9.18 6.17 9.94
CA ALA A 317 8.49 5.70 11.13
C ALA A 317 9.25 6.12 12.39
N ARG A 318 8.56 6.81 13.31
CA ARG A 318 9.14 7.27 14.59
C ARG A 318 8.29 6.78 15.74
N GLY A 319 8.89 6.05 16.67
CA GLY A 319 8.21 5.46 17.82
C GLY A 319 8.77 5.97 19.14
N PHE A 320 7.87 6.17 20.11
CA PHE A 320 8.22 6.32 21.52
C PHE A 320 7.42 5.30 22.33
N GLN A 321 8.10 4.53 23.16
CA GLN A 321 7.51 3.51 24.01
C GLN A 321 7.83 3.78 25.48
N ALA A 322 6.86 3.53 26.34
CA ALA A 322 7.04 3.41 27.78
C ALA A 322 6.60 2.02 28.24
N THR A 323 7.31 1.44 29.20
CA THR A 323 7.03 0.11 29.71
C THR A 323 7.29 0.08 31.20
N VAL A 324 6.39 -0.55 31.94
CA VAL A 324 6.60 -0.92 33.33
C VAL A 324 6.74 -2.42 33.41
N PHE A 325 7.62 -2.89 34.27
CA PHE A 325 7.94 -4.31 34.33
C PHE A 325 8.23 -4.77 35.76
N SER A 326 8.10 -6.06 35.98
CA SER A 326 8.44 -6.73 37.23
C SER A 326 9.18 -8.02 36.95
N HIS A 327 10.07 -8.37 37.88
CA HIS A 327 10.71 -9.66 37.99
C HIS A 327 10.43 -10.23 39.38
N LEU A 328 9.92 -11.46 39.44
CA LEU A 328 9.68 -12.18 40.68
C LEU A 328 10.50 -13.47 40.67
N ARG A 329 11.22 -13.75 41.76
CA ARG A 329 11.97 -14.99 41.94
C ARG A 329 11.64 -15.62 43.29
N ALA A 330 11.24 -16.89 43.26
CA ALA A 330 10.96 -17.69 44.44
C ALA A 330 11.72 -19.02 44.33
N GLY A 331 12.94 -19.05 44.87
CA GLY A 331 13.85 -20.19 44.73
C GLY A 331 14.25 -20.41 43.27
N GLN A 332 13.85 -21.57 42.72
CA GLN A 332 14.11 -21.97 41.34
C GLN A 332 13.03 -21.47 40.35
N ALA A 333 11.86 -21.06 40.85
CA ALA A 333 10.80 -20.53 40.02
C ALA A 333 10.97 -19.02 39.83
N TRP A 334 10.63 -18.53 38.64
CA TRP A 334 10.64 -17.11 38.32
C TRP A 334 9.47 -16.71 37.42
N LEU A 335 9.08 -15.44 37.51
CA LEU A 335 8.00 -14.82 36.76
C LEU A 335 8.38 -13.39 36.37
N ASP A 336 8.34 -13.11 35.08
CA ASP A 336 8.52 -11.80 34.50
C ASP A 336 7.18 -11.30 33.96
N GLY A 337 6.85 -10.05 34.23
CA GLY A 337 5.66 -9.40 33.69
C GLY A 337 5.99 -8.00 33.20
N ASP A 338 5.51 -7.64 32.01
CA ASP A 338 5.65 -6.30 31.44
C ASP A 338 4.34 -5.79 30.82
N LEU A 339 4.11 -4.47 30.96
CA LEU A 339 3.01 -3.72 30.34
C LEU A 339 3.61 -2.53 29.59
N HIS A 340 3.22 -2.35 28.34
CA HIS A 340 3.80 -1.31 27.48
C HIS A 340 2.76 -0.54 26.68
N TYR A 341 3.08 0.74 26.47
CA TYR A 341 2.40 1.64 25.57
C TYR A 341 3.41 2.21 24.58
N LEU A 342 3.04 2.26 23.31
CA LEU A 342 3.84 2.84 22.24
C LEU A 342 2.99 3.82 21.43
N SER A 343 3.55 4.99 21.16
CA SER A 343 3.02 5.98 20.21
C SER A 343 3.96 6.07 19.01
N ALA A 344 3.40 6.02 17.80
CA ALA A 344 4.13 6.08 16.55
C ALA A 344 3.63 7.24 15.67
N LYS A 345 4.55 7.89 14.96
CA LYS A 345 4.25 8.84 13.90
C LYS A 345 4.82 8.31 12.58
N PHE A 346 3.97 8.27 11.57
CA PHE A 346 4.32 7.92 10.20
C PHE A 346 4.27 9.19 9.35
N SER A 347 5.41 9.59 8.84
CA SER A 347 5.53 10.77 7.97
C SER A 347 6.15 10.39 6.65
N ASN A 348 5.97 11.25 5.63
CA ASN A 348 6.52 11.01 4.31
C ASN A 348 6.12 9.62 3.77
N ILE A 349 4.87 9.23 4.00
CA ILE A 349 4.30 8.02 3.39
C ILE A 349 4.20 8.31 1.91
N GLN A 350 4.85 7.51 1.07
CA GLN A 350 4.90 7.72 -0.36
C GLN A 350 4.46 6.46 -1.08
N ARG A 351 3.37 6.56 -1.84
CA ARG A 351 2.96 5.55 -2.80
C ARG A 351 3.33 6.01 -4.19
N SER A 352 4.13 5.19 -4.84
CA SER A 352 4.78 5.53 -6.07
C SER A 352 4.07 4.74 -7.18
N ILE A 353 3.38 5.42 -8.09
CA ILE A 353 2.59 4.85 -9.19
C ILE A 353 3.24 5.10 -10.57
N THR A 354 3.27 4.09 -11.44
CA THR A 354 3.65 4.21 -12.85
C THR A 354 2.39 4.28 -13.71
N LEU A 355 2.33 5.24 -14.65
CA LEU A 355 1.23 5.44 -15.60
C LEU A 355 1.82 5.72 -17.00
N GLY A 356 2.15 4.65 -17.72
CA GLY A 356 2.88 4.76 -18.99
C GLY A 356 4.28 5.31 -18.74
N ALA A 357 4.62 6.41 -19.39
CA ALA A 357 5.88 7.13 -19.15
C ALA A 357 5.88 7.97 -17.86
N LEU A 358 4.70 8.23 -17.26
CA LEU A 358 4.58 9.06 -16.08
C LEU A 358 4.89 8.25 -14.82
N ARG A 359 5.75 8.80 -13.96
CA ARG A 359 5.93 8.33 -12.58
C ARG A 359 5.34 9.35 -11.62
N ARG A 360 4.28 8.95 -10.91
CA ARG A 360 3.58 9.78 -9.92
C ARG A 360 3.88 9.30 -8.50
N VAL A 361 3.92 10.23 -7.55
CA VAL A 361 4.03 9.93 -6.13
C VAL A 361 2.87 10.59 -5.39
N GLU A 362 2.11 9.79 -4.67
CA GLU A 362 1.11 10.25 -3.71
C GLU A 362 1.71 10.24 -2.32
N GLU A 363 1.45 11.29 -1.54
CA GLU A 363 2.03 11.47 -0.22
C GLU A 363 0.98 11.49 0.89
N GLY A 364 1.31 10.96 2.06
CA GLY A 364 0.48 10.99 3.26
C GLY A 364 1.28 11.04 4.56
N GLU A 365 0.55 11.18 5.66
CA GLU A 365 1.06 11.03 7.02
C GLU A 365 -0.06 10.54 7.93
N THR A 366 0.30 9.78 8.97
CA THR A 366 -0.64 9.29 9.99
C THR A 366 0.06 9.01 11.32
N ASN A 367 -0.70 8.62 12.33
CA ASN A 367 -0.19 8.21 13.64
C ASN A 367 -0.66 6.81 13.99
N GLY A 368 0.12 6.12 14.81
CA GLY A 368 -0.22 4.81 15.35
C GLY A 368 -0.01 4.74 16.85
N ARG A 369 -0.60 3.71 17.46
CA ARG A 369 -0.44 3.40 18.89
C ARG A 369 -0.50 1.89 19.09
N LEU A 370 0.16 1.42 20.14
CA LEU A 370 0.10 0.04 20.58
C LEU A 370 0.03 -0.03 22.09
N TRP A 371 -0.81 -0.94 22.59
CA TRP A 371 -0.83 -1.38 23.98
C TRP A 371 -0.52 -2.86 24.02
N GLY A 372 0.23 -3.29 25.01
CA GLY A 372 0.44 -4.71 25.19
C GLY A 372 0.87 -5.09 26.59
N ALA A 373 0.87 -6.40 26.78
CA ALA A 373 1.25 -7.06 28.00
C ALA A 373 1.98 -8.36 27.69
N ARG A 374 2.92 -8.74 28.54
CA ARG A 374 3.61 -10.02 28.43
C ARG A 374 3.86 -10.62 29.80
N LEU A 375 3.71 -11.93 29.86
CA LEU A 375 4.03 -12.73 31.04
C LEU A 375 4.96 -13.87 30.61
N THR A 376 6.08 -14.03 31.29
CA THR A 376 7.03 -15.14 31.07
C THR A 376 7.31 -15.81 32.39
N SER A 377 7.24 -17.13 32.44
CA SER A 377 7.52 -17.91 33.64
C SER A 377 8.47 -19.05 33.32
N GLY A 378 9.23 -19.49 34.32
CA GLY A 378 10.10 -20.64 34.18
C GLY A 378 10.53 -21.24 35.51
N TYR A 379 11.21 -22.39 35.41
CA TYR A 379 11.73 -23.11 36.55
C TYR A 379 13.16 -23.58 36.26
N ASP A 380 14.12 -23.14 37.06
CA ASP A 380 15.54 -23.43 36.87
C ASP A 380 15.93 -24.73 37.58
N PHE A 381 16.12 -25.83 36.85
CA PHE A 381 16.77 -27.02 37.39
C PHE A 381 18.27 -26.77 37.54
N VAL A 382 18.77 -26.85 38.77
CA VAL A 382 20.20 -26.75 39.06
C VAL A 382 20.86 -28.09 38.79
N MET A 383 21.53 -28.21 37.64
CA MET A 383 22.24 -29.44 37.26
C MET A 383 23.65 -29.46 37.86
N MET A 384 24.32 -28.32 37.82
CA MET A 384 25.63 -28.07 38.44
C MET A 384 25.68 -26.62 38.94
N PRO A 385 26.64 -26.23 39.80
CA PRO A 385 26.79 -24.84 40.24
C PRO A 385 26.97 -23.82 39.09
N TRP A 386 27.49 -24.28 37.95
CA TRP A 386 27.73 -23.47 36.75
C TRP A 386 26.69 -23.70 35.64
N LEU A 387 25.70 -24.59 35.85
CA LEU A 387 24.72 -24.98 34.84
C LEU A 387 23.31 -25.07 35.41
N THR A 388 22.42 -24.20 34.94
CA THR A 388 20.98 -24.29 35.17
C THR A 388 20.23 -24.45 33.85
N THR A 389 19.13 -25.18 33.88
CA THR A 389 18.31 -25.41 32.68
C THR A 389 16.87 -25.68 33.07
N GLY A 390 15.92 -25.40 32.20
CA GLY A 390 14.54 -25.77 32.48
C GLY A 390 13.51 -25.21 31.52
N PRO A 391 12.24 -25.54 31.75
CA PRO A 391 11.15 -25.12 30.90
C PRO A 391 10.84 -23.63 31.10
N MET A 392 10.32 -23.02 30.05
CA MET A 392 9.71 -21.70 30.10
C MET A 392 8.40 -21.66 29.34
N LEU A 393 7.47 -20.85 29.85
CA LEU A 393 6.19 -20.53 29.22
C LEU A 393 6.05 -19.02 29.10
N GLN A 394 5.60 -18.54 27.95
CA GLN A 394 5.34 -17.12 27.71
C GLN A 394 3.99 -16.93 27.05
N TYR A 395 3.32 -15.85 27.42
CA TYR A 395 2.15 -15.33 26.73
C TYR A 395 2.33 -13.83 26.51
N ALA A 396 2.21 -13.39 25.27
CA ALA A 396 2.29 -12.00 24.86
C ALA A 396 1.00 -11.58 24.15
N TRP A 397 0.47 -10.43 24.52
CA TRP A 397 -0.71 -9.82 23.93
C TRP A 397 -0.37 -8.40 23.49
N ASP A 398 -0.66 -8.06 22.23
CA ASP A 398 -0.52 -6.70 21.70
C ASP A 398 -1.77 -6.32 20.91
N TYR A 399 -2.25 -5.11 21.14
CA TYR A 399 -3.25 -4.44 20.33
C TYR A 399 -2.63 -3.20 19.70
N SER A 400 -2.60 -3.13 18.37
CA SER A 400 -2.10 -1.98 17.63
C SER A 400 -3.17 -1.35 16.75
N HIS A 401 -3.12 -0.02 16.67
CA HIS A 401 -4.05 0.81 15.92
C HIS A 401 -3.29 1.89 15.17
N VAL A 402 -3.51 2.00 13.86
CA VAL A 402 -3.02 3.08 13.01
C VAL A 402 -4.23 3.86 12.51
N ASN A 403 -4.21 5.18 12.70
CA ASN A 403 -5.30 6.04 12.26
C ASN A 403 -5.40 6.04 10.72
N GLY A 404 -6.60 6.14 10.20
CA GLY A 404 -6.85 6.42 8.79
C GLY A 404 -6.24 7.76 8.36
N TYR A 405 -5.95 7.88 7.07
CA TYR A 405 -5.39 9.10 6.49
C TYR A 405 -5.84 9.29 5.05
N SER A 406 -5.69 10.51 4.55
CA SER A 406 -5.88 10.84 3.14
C SER A 406 -4.55 11.25 2.53
N GLU A 407 -4.30 10.81 1.29
CA GLU A 407 -3.21 11.36 0.50
C GLU A 407 -3.45 12.85 0.23
N LYS A 408 -2.36 13.62 0.17
CA LYS A 408 -2.36 15.09 0.17
C LYS A 408 -2.95 15.69 -1.11
N LEU A 409 -2.71 15.06 -2.25
CA LEU A 409 -3.15 15.56 -3.56
C LEU A 409 -4.61 15.14 -3.84
N ASN A 410 -5.14 15.62 -4.97
CA ASN A 410 -6.49 15.29 -5.47
C ASN A 410 -6.39 14.88 -6.95
N THR A 411 -5.48 13.98 -7.28
CA THR A 411 -5.37 13.40 -8.63
C THR A 411 -6.31 12.20 -8.76
N SER A 412 -6.44 11.66 -9.98
CA SER A 412 -7.15 10.40 -10.27
C SER A 412 -6.65 9.21 -9.46
N THR A 413 -5.43 9.27 -8.94
CA THR A 413 -4.81 8.22 -8.12
C THR A 413 -4.85 8.48 -6.64
N SER A 414 -5.21 9.68 -6.17
CA SER A 414 -5.17 10.02 -4.75
C SER A 414 -6.24 9.25 -3.97
N MET A 415 -5.84 8.63 -2.87
CA MET A 415 -6.66 7.72 -2.05
C MET A 415 -6.85 8.22 -0.62
N ARG A 416 -7.87 7.67 0.03
CA ARG A 416 -8.05 7.69 1.49
C ARG A 416 -8.00 6.27 2.03
N PHE A 417 -7.51 6.13 3.24
CA PHE A 417 -7.36 4.87 3.96
C PHE A 417 -8.08 4.96 5.30
N GLY A 418 -8.78 3.89 5.67
CA GLY A 418 -9.44 3.77 6.97
C GLY A 418 -8.47 3.44 8.11
N ASP A 419 -8.99 3.45 9.33
CA ASP A 419 -8.26 2.97 10.50
C ASP A 419 -7.86 1.50 10.32
N GLN A 420 -6.68 1.14 10.83
CA GLN A 420 -6.16 -0.23 10.80
C GLN A 420 -5.97 -0.72 12.23
N ASN A 421 -6.45 -1.93 12.52
CA ASN A 421 -6.30 -2.58 13.81
C ASN A 421 -5.60 -3.93 13.61
N ALA A 422 -4.78 -4.34 14.59
CA ALA A 422 -4.22 -5.69 14.61
C ALA A 422 -4.09 -6.20 16.04
N HIS A 423 -4.37 -7.49 16.23
CA HIS A 423 -4.31 -8.20 17.50
C HIS A 423 -3.27 -9.31 17.40
N SER A 424 -2.15 -9.17 18.12
CA SER A 424 -1.19 -10.26 18.28
C SER A 424 -1.41 -10.94 19.63
N GLN A 425 -1.52 -12.27 19.62
CA GLN A 425 -1.63 -13.09 20.82
C GLN A 425 -0.72 -14.29 20.65
N VAL A 426 0.45 -14.27 21.26
CA VAL A 426 1.48 -15.29 21.05
C VAL A 426 1.69 -16.07 22.34
N GLY A 427 1.35 -17.35 22.30
CA GLY A 427 1.76 -18.31 23.33
C GLY A 427 3.06 -18.99 22.92
N SER A 428 3.90 -19.30 23.91
CA SER A 428 5.20 -19.90 23.70
C SER A 428 5.51 -20.91 24.79
N ALA A 429 6.06 -22.05 24.39
CA ALA A 429 6.62 -23.04 25.28
C ALA A 429 8.04 -23.38 24.80
N GLY A 430 8.98 -23.40 25.73
CA GLY A 430 10.38 -23.56 25.38
C GLY A 430 11.22 -24.15 26.49
N TRP A 431 12.50 -24.28 26.17
CA TRP A 431 13.52 -24.76 27.07
C TRP A 431 14.71 -23.83 27.06
N ARG A 432 15.27 -23.58 28.24
CA ARG A 432 16.35 -22.64 28.47
C ARG A 432 17.55 -23.30 29.09
N LEU A 433 18.74 -22.81 28.75
CA LEU A 433 20.04 -23.21 29.25
C LEU A 433 20.80 -21.96 29.70
N ASP A 434 21.34 -21.96 30.91
CA ASP A 434 22.15 -20.88 31.47
C ASP A 434 23.48 -21.46 31.99
N LEU A 435 24.58 -20.84 31.56
CA LEU A 435 25.95 -21.23 31.89
C LEU A 435 26.62 -20.08 32.65
N ARG A 436 26.95 -20.34 33.92
CA ARG A 436 27.63 -19.39 34.82
C ARG A 436 29.11 -19.71 34.87
N HIS A 437 29.88 -19.14 33.93
CA HIS A 437 31.35 -19.19 33.96
C HIS A 437 31.91 -17.90 34.57
N SER A 438 33.13 -17.93 35.11
CA SER A 438 33.70 -16.83 35.91
C SER A 438 33.92 -15.51 35.16
N ILE A 439 33.93 -15.53 33.83
CA ILE A 439 34.21 -14.35 32.97
C ILE A 439 32.98 -13.97 32.14
N ILE A 440 32.12 -14.94 31.82
CA ILE A 440 30.99 -14.76 30.91
C ILE A 440 29.83 -15.61 31.40
N HIS A 441 28.68 -14.97 31.48
CA HIS A 441 27.40 -15.55 31.84
C HIS A 441 26.60 -15.76 30.56
N SER A 442 26.63 -16.98 30.02
CA SER A 442 26.02 -17.28 28.72
C SER A 442 24.66 -17.93 28.87
N TRP A 443 23.81 -17.78 27.86
CA TRP A 443 22.54 -18.44 27.82
C TRP A 443 22.08 -18.77 26.41
N ALA A 444 21.21 -19.79 26.32
CA ALA A 444 20.53 -20.17 25.10
C ALA A 444 19.10 -20.59 25.42
N GLN A 445 18.18 -20.37 24.48
CA GLN A 445 16.81 -20.85 24.58
C GLN A 445 16.28 -21.23 23.21
N ILE A 446 15.36 -22.19 23.22
CA ILE A 446 14.56 -22.57 22.07
C ILE A 446 13.09 -22.56 22.47
N ASN A 447 12.27 -21.90 21.67
CA ASN A 447 10.86 -21.70 21.93
C ASN A 447 10.04 -22.13 20.71
N TYR A 448 9.01 -22.95 20.94
CA TYR A 448 7.93 -23.11 19.98
C TYR A 448 6.86 -22.06 20.27
N ARG A 449 6.53 -21.25 19.27
CA ARG A 449 5.59 -20.13 19.37
C ARG A 449 4.37 -20.39 18.52
N ARG A 450 3.21 -19.95 19.02
CA ARG A 450 1.93 -20.00 18.30
C ARG A 450 1.17 -18.68 18.43
N GLN A 451 0.77 -18.11 17.29
CA GLN A 451 -0.14 -16.96 17.21
C GLN A 451 -1.60 -17.42 17.22
N PHE A 452 -2.38 -16.89 18.16
CA PHE A 452 -3.81 -17.09 18.32
C PHE A 452 -4.64 -15.88 17.89
N GLY A 453 -3.99 -14.72 17.71
CA GLY A 453 -4.60 -13.50 17.20
C GLY A 453 -4.75 -13.50 15.68
N ASP A 454 -4.77 -12.30 15.12
CA ASP A 454 -4.91 -12.08 13.68
C ASP A 454 -3.75 -12.73 12.92
N ASP A 455 -4.04 -13.42 11.82
CA ASP A 455 -3.05 -13.97 10.89
C ASP A 455 -2.91 -13.13 9.62
N THR A 456 -3.81 -12.20 9.36
CA THR A 456 -3.72 -11.27 8.24
C THR A 456 -3.89 -9.84 8.72
N TYR A 457 -3.07 -8.94 8.20
CA TYR A 457 -3.33 -7.50 8.32
C TYR A 457 -4.35 -7.09 7.26
N VAL A 458 -5.38 -6.37 7.66
CA VAL A 458 -6.44 -5.90 6.77
C VAL A 458 -6.44 -4.38 6.76
N ALA A 459 -6.55 -3.80 5.58
CA ALA A 459 -6.72 -2.35 5.42
C ALA A 459 -7.83 -2.05 4.42
N ASN A 460 -8.55 -0.97 4.69
CA ASN A 460 -9.60 -0.42 3.84
C ASN A 460 -9.11 0.87 3.19
N GLY A 461 -9.52 1.10 1.94
CA GLY A 461 -9.28 2.36 1.25
C GLY A 461 -10.19 2.60 0.05
N GLY A 462 -10.07 3.78 -0.55
CA GLY A 462 -10.81 4.16 -1.75
C GLY A 462 -10.23 5.43 -2.38
N LEU A 463 -10.44 5.62 -3.68
CA LEU A 463 -10.05 6.86 -4.36
C LEU A 463 -10.82 8.05 -3.78
N LYS A 464 -10.18 9.21 -3.63
CA LYS A 464 -10.82 10.43 -3.10
C LYS A 464 -12.01 10.93 -3.94
N SER A 465 -12.14 10.47 -5.19
CA SER A 465 -13.23 10.83 -6.11
C SER A 465 -14.55 10.07 -5.90
N THR A 466 -14.58 9.04 -5.04
CA THR A 466 -15.79 8.25 -4.73
C THR A 466 -15.98 8.15 -3.22
N ALA A 467 -17.20 7.91 -2.71
CA ALA A 467 -17.44 7.54 -1.31
C ALA A 467 -17.21 6.04 -1.03
N LEU A 468 -17.23 5.21 -2.08
CA LEU A 468 -17.01 3.76 -1.98
C LEU A 468 -15.61 3.43 -1.47
N THR A 469 -15.52 2.35 -0.71
CA THR A 469 -14.26 1.80 -0.23
C THR A 469 -14.21 0.30 -0.46
N PHE A 470 -13.00 -0.25 -0.42
CA PHE A 470 -12.75 -1.67 -0.49
C PHE A 470 -11.65 -2.05 0.49
N SER A 471 -11.71 -3.28 0.99
CA SER A 471 -10.74 -3.88 1.88
C SER A 471 -9.89 -4.90 1.14
N ARG A 472 -8.62 -4.95 1.51
CA ARG A 472 -7.67 -5.97 1.06
C ARG A 472 -6.97 -6.58 2.25
N ASP A 473 -6.79 -7.89 2.16
CA ASP A 473 -6.00 -8.65 3.11
C ASP A 473 -4.55 -8.67 2.63
N GLY A 474 -3.62 -8.41 3.55
CA GLY A 474 -2.21 -8.72 3.34
C GLY A 474 -1.96 -10.22 3.34
N LYS A 475 -0.70 -10.62 3.13
CA LYS A 475 -0.29 -12.03 3.19
C LYS A 475 -0.61 -12.63 4.56
N ALA A 476 -1.24 -13.80 4.55
CA ALA A 476 -1.44 -14.58 5.76
C ALA A 476 -0.09 -14.96 6.37
N GLN A 477 0.09 -14.59 7.63
CA GLN A 477 1.26 -14.83 8.46
C GLN A 477 1.18 -16.24 9.05
N ASP A 478 2.33 -16.89 9.20
CA ASP A 478 2.39 -18.21 9.81
C ASP A 478 1.99 -18.18 11.28
N LYS A 479 1.09 -19.10 11.65
CA LYS A 479 0.63 -19.19 13.04
C LYS A 479 1.60 -19.90 13.96
N ASN A 480 2.59 -20.63 13.46
CA ASN A 480 3.50 -21.39 14.30
C ASN A 480 4.93 -21.28 13.78
N TRP A 481 5.88 -21.05 14.67
CA TRP A 481 7.29 -20.98 14.33
C TRP A 481 8.16 -21.36 15.52
N VAL A 482 9.44 -21.60 15.25
CA VAL A 482 10.47 -21.79 16.27
C VAL A 482 11.27 -20.51 16.39
N ASP A 483 11.63 -20.13 17.62
CA ASP A 483 12.50 -18.99 17.92
C ASP A 483 13.68 -19.49 18.75
N ILE A 484 14.88 -19.33 18.21
CA ILE A 484 16.14 -19.74 18.82
C ILE A 484 16.88 -18.47 19.21
N ALA A 485 17.25 -18.34 20.48
CA ALA A 485 17.99 -17.19 20.95
C ALA A 485 19.20 -17.60 21.79
N ILE A 486 20.30 -16.87 21.61
CA ILE A 486 21.55 -17.02 22.36
C ILE A 486 22.00 -15.65 22.84
N GLY A 487 22.67 -15.59 23.97
CA GLY A 487 23.22 -14.35 24.48
C GLY A 487 24.22 -14.56 25.60
N ALA A 488 24.84 -13.46 26.00
CA ALA A 488 25.83 -13.45 27.06
C ALA A 488 25.83 -12.11 27.79
N ASP A 489 26.08 -12.19 29.10
CA ASP A 489 26.37 -11.09 30.00
C ASP A 489 27.86 -11.12 30.37
N PHE A 490 28.49 -9.95 30.36
CA PHE A 490 29.91 -9.74 30.60
C PHE A 490 30.07 -8.82 31.82
N PRO A 491 30.36 -9.37 33.01
CA PRO A 491 30.65 -8.57 34.20
C PRO A 491 31.94 -7.76 33.98
N LEU A 492 31.81 -6.43 33.86
CA LEU A 492 32.94 -5.52 33.67
C LEU A 492 33.52 -5.05 35.02
N SER A 493 32.68 -4.99 36.05
CA SER A 493 33.05 -4.71 37.44
C SER A 493 32.04 -5.37 38.39
N ALA A 494 32.18 -5.14 39.70
CA ALA A 494 31.20 -5.59 40.70
C ALA A 494 29.80 -4.94 40.56
N THR A 495 29.71 -3.85 39.79
CA THR A 495 28.48 -3.06 39.64
C THR A 495 28.08 -2.82 38.19
N VAL A 496 28.95 -3.09 37.22
CA VAL A 496 28.71 -2.82 35.80
C VAL A 496 28.83 -4.10 34.98
N SER A 497 27.90 -4.32 34.06
CA SER A 497 27.92 -5.44 33.11
C SER A 497 27.54 -4.98 31.71
N ALA A 498 28.11 -5.60 30.68
CA ALA A 498 27.62 -5.51 29.32
C ALA A 498 26.77 -6.74 28.98
N PHE A 499 25.89 -6.63 27.99
CA PHE A 499 25.12 -7.75 27.48
C PHE A 499 25.02 -7.71 25.96
N ALA A 500 24.89 -8.90 25.37
CA ALA A 500 24.61 -9.06 23.95
C ALA A 500 23.69 -10.28 23.73
N GLY A 501 22.82 -10.19 22.73
CA GLY A 501 21.91 -11.27 22.37
C GLY A 501 21.62 -11.30 20.87
N LEU A 502 21.32 -12.50 20.38
CA LEU A 502 20.92 -12.78 19.00
C LEU A 502 19.76 -13.78 19.04
N ALA A 503 18.72 -13.51 18.27
CA ALA A 503 17.58 -14.38 18.08
C ALA A 503 17.27 -14.57 16.59
N GLN A 504 16.85 -15.77 16.23
CA GLN A 504 16.52 -16.17 14.87
C GLN A 504 15.23 -16.97 14.89
N THR A 505 14.27 -16.61 14.04
CA THR A 505 13.09 -17.47 13.81
C THR A 505 13.38 -18.54 12.76
N ALA A 506 12.66 -19.65 12.82
CA ALA A 506 12.71 -20.73 11.85
C ALA A 506 11.29 -21.29 11.62
N GLY A 507 11.02 -21.74 10.40
CA GLY A 507 9.73 -22.31 10.01
C GLY A 507 8.68 -21.30 9.55
N LEU A 508 9.09 -20.05 9.29
CA LEU A 508 8.26 -19.04 8.63
C LEU A 508 8.40 -19.15 7.11
N SER A 509 7.28 -19.12 6.41
CA SER A 509 7.15 -19.19 4.96
C SER A 509 7.41 -17.85 4.26
N ASP A 510 7.32 -16.73 4.98
CA ASP A 510 7.54 -15.38 4.49
C ASP A 510 8.96 -14.83 4.79
N GLY A 511 9.80 -15.65 5.43
CA GLY A 511 11.19 -15.35 5.70
C GLY A 511 11.51 -15.34 7.19
N ASN A 512 12.67 -15.90 7.54
CA ASN A 512 13.12 -15.91 8.91
C ASN A 512 13.58 -14.51 9.35
N GLN A 513 13.22 -14.13 10.58
CA GLN A 513 13.57 -12.85 11.19
C GLN A 513 14.85 -13.02 12.03
N THR A 514 15.75 -12.06 11.91
CA THR A 514 16.96 -11.96 12.75
C THR A 514 16.85 -10.74 13.64
N ARG A 515 17.05 -10.92 14.95
CA ARG A 515 17.01 -9.84 15.94
C ARG A 515 18.27 -9.88 16.78
N TYR A 516 18.84 -8.73 17.08
CA TYR A 516 20.01 -8.62 17.94
C TYR A 516 19.85 -7.47 18.93
N ASN A 517 20.57 -7.56 20.03
CA ASN A 517 20.70 -6.45 20.96
C ASN A 517 22.07 -6.43 21.63
N VAL A 518 22.49 -5.23 22.03
CA VAL A 518 23.72 -4.97 22.78
C VAL A 518 23.47 -3.85 23.76
N GLY A 519 24.08 -3.91 24.94
CA GLY A 519 23.89 -2.87 25.93
C GLY A 519 24.72 -3.02 27.19
N PHE A 520 24.40 -2.18 28.17
CA PHE A 520 25.07 -2.11 29.46
C PHE A 520 24.05 -2.00 30.59
N SER A 521 24.45 -2.44 31.76
CA SER A 521 23.72 -2.26 33.01
C SER A 521 24.66 -1.88 34.14
N ALA A 522 24.16 -1.06 35.06
CA ALA A 522 24.83 -0.70 36.29
C ALA A 522 23.90 -0.91 37.50
N ARG A 523 24.47 -1.26 38.65
CA ARG A 523 23.78 -1.40 39.94
C ARG A 523 24.44 -0.48 40.97
N PHE A 524 23.62 0.23 41.73
CA PHE A 524 24.03 1.20 42.75
C PHE A 524 23.56 0.81 44.14
#